data_AF-A0A223E7Z4-F1
#
_entry.id   AF-A0A223E7Z4-F1
#
_cell.length_a   1.000
_cell.length_b   1.000
_cell.length_c   1.000
_cell.angle_alpha   90.00
_cell.angle_beta   90.00
_cell.angle_gamma   90.00
#
_symmetry.space_group_name_H-M   'P 1'
#
loop_
_entity.id
_entity.type
_entity.pdbx_description
1 polymer ?
#
loop_
_entity_poly.entity_id
_entity_poly.type
_entity_poly.pdbx_seq_one_letter_code
_entity_poly.pdbx_strand_id
1 'polypeptide(L)'
;MKEAVKEELYALLTRQSFYSYVKAEIDYNEGNSKELLQYVTKTVSFPFYSDPSKYERYLNEHHPLEMITYYKQKAEQLIGQRKRSAYRQAIVYIEEIRHVYIDILGQPDKWKAYFNSVIAPYQQRLPAFLDEWKKRGGE
;
A
#
# COMPACT_ATOMS: atom_id res chain seq x y z
N MET A 1 25.04 12.20 9.57
CA MET A 1 24.48 13.57 9.68
C MET A 1 24.54 13.99 11.14
N LYS A 2 24.78 15.27 11.47
CA LYS A 2 24.76 15.72 12.88
C LYS A 2 23.31 15.92 13.33
N GLU A 3 22.95 15.48 14.53
CA GLU A 3 21.57 15.46 15.04
C GLU A 3 20.87 16.83 14.98
N ALA A 4 21.58 17.91 15.29
CA ALA A 4 21.03 19.27 15.22
C ALA A 4 20.62 19.70 13.80
N VAL A 5 21.37 19.29 12.78
CA VAL A 5 21.06 19.60 11.37
C VAL A 5 19.83 18.81 10.91
N LYS A 6 19.64 17.61 11.47
CA LYS A 6 18.46 16.78 11.22
C LYS A 6 17.22 17.41 11.83
N GLU A 7 17.25 17.83 13.10
CA GLU A 7 16.08 18.47 13.73
C GLU A 7 15.67 19.77 13.02
N GLU A 8 16.63 20.60 12.60
CA GLU A 8 16.34 21.81 11.82
C GLU A 8 15.71 21.47 10.46
N LEU A 9 16.20 20.43 9.77
CA LEU A 9 15.62 19.97 8.51
C LEU A 9 14.20 19.44 8.73
N TYR A 10 13.95 18.59 9.73
CA TYR A 10 12.59 18.12 10.04
C TYR A 10 11.67 19.28 10.39
N ALA A 11 12.11 20.25 11.20
CA ALA A 11 11.34 21.44 11.53
C ALA A 11 10.96 22.26 10.28
N LEU A 12 11.89 22.43 9.34
CA LEU A 12 11.65 23.09 8.05
C LEU A 12 10.63 22.32 7.18
N LEU A 13 10.81 21.00 7.04
CA LEU A 13 9.93 20.13 6.26
C LEU A 13 8.54 19.96 6.87
N THR A 14 8.37 20.27 8.15
CA THR A 14 7.06 20.22 8.83
C THR A 14 6.22 21.47 8.58
N ARG A 15 6.87 22.59 8.23
CA ARG A 15 6.20 23.86 7.88
C ARG A 15 5.64 23.88 6.46
N GLN A 16 6.11 22.98 5.58
CA GLN A 16 5.60 22.82 4.21
C GLN A 16 5.13 21.38 4.00
N SER A 17 3.82 21.17 3.88
CA SER A 17 3.18 19.87 3.63
C SER A 17 3.66 19.16 2.35
N PHE A 18 4.41 19.86 1.49
CA PHE A 18 4.93 19.39 0.21
C PHE A 18 6.11 18.40 0.29
N TYR A 19 6.67 18.14 1.47
CA TYR A 19 7.86 17.27 1.61
C TYR A 19 7.64 15.93 2.31
N SER A 20 6.44 15.36 2.22
CA SER A 20 6.18 13.99 2.70
C SER A 20 7.17 12.97 2.12
N TYR A 21 7.61 13.16 0.86
CA TYR A 21 8.61 12.32 0.23
C TYR A 21 10.00 12.43 0.86
N VAL A 22 10.44 13.63 1.24
CA VAL A 22 11.77 13.84 1.86
C VAL A 22 11.79 13.23 3.26
N LYS A 23 10.71 13.38 4.02
CA LYS A 23 10.56 12.72 5.33
C LYS A 23 10.57 11.20 5.18
N ALA A 24 9.81 10.66 4.23
CA ALA A 24 9.81 9.24 3.95
C ALA A 24 11.21 8.71 3.57
N GLU A 25 11.98 9.46 2.78
CA GLU A 25 13.35 9.09 2.43
C GLU A 25 14.27 9.07 3.65
N ILE A 26 14.19 10.08 4.53
CA ILE A 26 15.04 10.11 5.74
C ILE A 26 14.68 8.95 6.66
N ASP A 27 13.40 8.78 6.99
CA ASP A 27 12.95 7.73 7.91
C ASP A 27 13.19 6.32 7.37
N TYR A 28 13.11 6.13 6.05
CA TYR A 28 13.52 4.88 5.40
C TYR A 28 15.01 4.60 5.60
N ASN A 29 15.89 5.58 5.35
CA ASN A 29 17.33 5.39 5.48
C ASN A 29 17.79 5.23 6.95
N GLU A 30 17.04 5.80 7.89
CA GLU A 30 17.31 5.66 9.33
C GLU A 30 16.66 4.44 9.97
N GLY A 31 15.78 3.74 9.24
CA GLY A 31 15.06 2.58 9.75
C GLY A 31 13.86 2.92 10.65
N ASN A 32 13.43 4.18 10.70
CA ASN A 32 12.30 4.68 11.50
C ASN A 32 10.95 4.27 10.88
N SER A 33 10.67 2.97 10.91
CA SER A 33 9.53 2.36 10.20
C SER A 33 8.18 2.85 10.72
N LYS A 34 8.07 3.24 12.00
CA LYS A 34 6.83 3.73 12.61
C LYS A 34 6.44 5.12 12.09
N GLU A 35 7.41 6.02 11.99
CA GLU A 35 7.24 7.37 11.45
C GLU A 35 6.93 7.28 9.95
N LEU A 36 7.70 6.46 9.22
CA LEU A 36 7.47 6.18 7.81
C LEU A 36 6.05 5.66 7.54
N LEU A 37 5.55 4.73 8.36
CA LEU A 37 4.19 4.21 8.27
C LEU A 37 3.15 5.33 8.33
N GLN A 38 3.31 6.31 9.22
CA GLN A 38 2.37 7.42 9.34
C GLN A 38 2.33 8.26 8.06
N TYR A 39 3.49 8.54 7.47
CA TYR A 39 3.55 9.33 6.25
C TYR A 39 2.94 8.59 5.06
N VAL A 40 3.28 7.32 4.87
CA VAL A 40 2.81 6.51 3.73
C VAL A 40 1.30 6.24 3.81
N THR A 41 0.77 5.97 5.01
CA THR A 41 -0.62 5.51 5.16
C THR A 41 -1.63 6.62 5.45
N LYS A 42 -1.23 7.73 6.10
CA LYS A 42 -2.17 8.78 6.55
C LYS A 42 -2.14 10.04 5.70
N THR A 43 -1.14 10.26 4.85
CA THR A 43 -1.11 11.47 4.01
C THR A 43 -1.96 11.30 2.75
N VAL A 44 -2.94 12.20 2.58
CA VAL A 44 -3.90 12.20 1.46
C VAL A 44 -3.20 12.31 0.09
N SER A 45 -2.00 12.87 0.06
CA SER A 45 -1.23 13.17 -1.15
C SER A 45 -0.20 12.10 -1.53
N PHE A 46 -0.13 10.95 -0.84
CA PHE A 46 0.79 9.90 -1.27
C PHE A 46 0.27 9.30 -2.60
N PRO A 47 1.01 9.42 -3.71
CA PRO A 47 0.47 9.16 -5.04
C PRO A 47 0.02 7.70 -5.21
N PHE A 48 -1.05 7.50 -5.97
CA PHE A 48 -1.39 6.17 -6.50
C PHE A 48 -0.38 5.82 -7.59
N TYR A 49 0.65 5.07 -7.23
CA TYR A 49 1.60 4.54 -8.21
C TYR A 49 1.05 3.29 -8.89
N SER A 50 1.58 2.97 -10.08
CA SER A 50 1.25 1.72 -10.76
C SER A 50 1.80 0.49 -10.03
N ASP A 51 2.81 0.70 -9.19
CA ASP A 51 3.55 -0.33 -8.46
C ASP A 51 3.89 0.18 -7.05
N PRO A 52 4.03 -0.72 -6.06
CA PRO A 52 4.39 -0.32 -4.70
C PRO A 52 5.78 0.31 -4.67
N SER A 53 5.89 1.41 -3.93
CA SER A 53 7.14 2.10 -3.67
C SER A 53 8.10 1.27 -2.81
N LYS A 54 9.39 1.65 -2.82
CA LYS A 54 10.39 1.06 -1.91
C LYS A 54 9.98 1.17 -0.43
N TYR A 55 9.27 2.25 -0.06
CA TYR A 55 8.79 2.46 1.30
C TYR A 55 7.70 1.48 1.67
N GLU A 56 6.74 1.24 0.77
CA GLU A 56 5.69 0.25 0.98
C GLU A 56 6.27 -1.16 1.17
N ARG A 57 7.25 -1.55 0.35
CA ARG A 57 7.94 -2.85 0.52
C ARG A 57 8.65 -2.96 1.87
N TYR A 58 9.38 -1.91 2.26
CA TYR A 58 10.01 -1.85 3.58
C TYR A 58 8.99 -1.95 4.72
N LEU A 59 7.86 -1.25 4.59
CA LEU A 59 6.79 -1.30 5.59
C LEU A 59 6.05 -2.64 5.61
N ASN A 60 5.99 -3.37 4.50
CA ASN A 60 5.42 -4.72 4.48
C ASN A 60 6.18 -5.65 5.43
N GLU A 61 7.51 -5.53 5.50
CA GLU A 61 8.34 -6.35 6.39
C GLU A 61 8.26 -5.91 7.87
N HIS A 62 8.03 -4.62 8.13
CA HIS A 62 8.11 -4.05 9.48
C HIS A 62 6.74 -3.81 10.15
N HIS A 63 5.69 -3.58 9.37
CA HIS A 63 4.31 -3.27 9.79
C HIS A 63 3.27 -3.99 8.90
N PRO A 64 3.36 -5.33 8.75
CA PRO A 64 2.56 -6.08 7.77
C PRO A 64 1.05 -5.95 7.95
N LEU A 65 0.56 -5.91 9.19
CA LEU A 65 -0.88 -5.87 9.47
C LEU A 65 -1.49 -4.50 9.14
N GLU A 66 -0.74 -3.44 9.43
CA GLU A 66 -1.08 -2.07 9.09
C GLU A 66 -1.06 -1.87 7.57
N MET A 67 -0.08 -2.44 6.88
CA MET A 67 0.00 -2.41 5.42
C MET A 67 -1.14 -3.17 4.74
N ILE A 68 -1.54 -4.35 5.26
CA ILE A 68 -2.75 -5.04 4.80
C ILE A 68 -3.98 -4.12 4.91
N THR A 69 -4.12 -3.41 6.03
CA THR A 69 -5.23 -2.49 6.24
C THR A 69 -5.22 -1.33 5.25
N TYR A 70 -4.05 -0.74 5.02
CA TYR A 70 -3.85 0.32 4.04
C TYR A 70 -4.21 -0.12 2.61
N TYR A 71 -3.69 -1.28 2.17
CA TYR A 71 -3.96 -1.79 0.83
C TYR A 71 -5.43 -2.15 0.62
N LYS A 72 -6.11 -2.69 1.64
CA LYS A 72 -7.55 -2.96 1.58
C LYS A 72 -8.34 -1.70 1.27
N GLN A 73 -8.07 -0.62 2.02
CA GLN A 73 -8.74 0.67 1.82
C GLN A 73 -8.51 1.22 0.40
N LYS A 74 -7.27 1.14 -0.09
CA LYS A 74 -6.92 1.58 -1.46
C LYS A 74 -7.61 0.75 -2.54
N ALA A 75 -7.60 -0.58 -2.42
CA ALA A 75 -8.25 -1.48 -3.36
C ALA A 75 -9.76 -1.23 -3.41
N GLU A 76 -10.43 -1.11 -2.26
CA GLU A 76 -11.86 -0.83 -2.16
C GLU A 76 -12.22 0.52 -2.79
N GLN A 77 -11.45 1.58 -2.49
CA GLN A 77 -11.65 2.90 -3.09
C GLN A 77 -11.55 2.84 -4.62
N LEU A 78 -10.57 2.11 -5.16
CA LEU A 78 -10.35 1.97 -6.60
C LEU A 78 -11.45 1.15 -7.28
N ILE A 79 -11.87 0.03 -6.67
CA ILE A 79 -13.01 -0.76 -7.18
C ILE A 79 -14.29 0.08 -7.20
N GLY A 80 -14.48 0.94 -6.19
CA GLY A 80 -15.60 1.87 -6.11
C GLY A 80 -15.68 2.88 -7.28
N GLN A 81 -14.57 3.17 -7.98
CA GLN A 81 -14.56 4.09 -9.13
C GLN A 81 -15.17 3.49 -10.41
N ARG A 82 -15.50 2.20 -10.43
CA ARG A 82 -16.22 1.51 -11.51
C ARG A 82 -15.64 1.67 -12.93
N LYS A 83 -14.32 1.80 -13.07
CA LYS A 83 -13.64 1.93 -14.38
C LYS A 83 -12.47 0.95 -14.50
N ARG A 84 -12.23 0.45 -15.72
CA ARG A 84 -11.19 -0.56 -15.99
C ARG A 84 -9.79 -0.13 -15.55
N SER A 85 -9.44 1.15 -15.68
CA SER A 85 -8.14 1.65 -15.19
C SER A 85 -8.00 1.57 -13.67
N ALA A 86 -9.07 1.83 -12.92
CA ALA A 86 -9.07 1.72 -11.47
C ALA A 86 -9.05 0.25 -11.01
N TYR A 87 -9.76 -0.65 -11.71
CA TYR A 87 -9.67 -2.09 -11.45
C TYR A 87 -8.24 -2.61 -11.61
N ARG A 88 -7.54 -2.21 -12.69
CA ARG A 88 -6.13 -2.57 -12.88
C ARG A 88 -5.24 -2.13 -11.72
N GLN A 89 -5.47 -0.94 -11.17
CA GLN A 89 -4.72 -0.45 -10.01
C GLN A 89 -5.12 -1.17 -8.72
N ALA A 90 -6.42 -1.46 -8.52
CA ALA A 90 -6.89 -2.18 -7.35
C ALA A 90 -6.25 -3.57 -7.26
N ILE A 91 -6.11 -4.26 -8.40
CA ILE A 91 -5.47 -5.58 -8.47
C ILE A 91 -4.03 -5.53 -7.94
N VAL A 92 -3.27 -4.47 -8.23
CA VAL A 92 -1.90 -4.32 -7.71
C VAL A 92 -1.90 -4.33 -6.18
N TYR A 93 -2.77 -3.54 -5.55
CA TYR A 93 -2.88 -3.53 -4.09
C TYR A 93 -3.40 -4.86 -3.51
N ILE A 94 -4.25 -5.58 -4.24
CA ILE A 94 -4.72 -6.91 -3.82
C ILE A 94 -3.57 -7.94 -3.87
N GLU A 95 -2.71 -7.88 -4.89
CA GLU A 95 -1.52 -8.71 -4.97
C GLU A 95 -0.51 -8.40 -3.86
N GLU A 96 -0.39 -7.13 -3.44
CA GLU A 96 0.42 -6.81 -2.26
C GLU A 96 -0.16 -7.42 -0.98
N ILE A 97 -1.48 -7.45 -0.82
CA ILE A 97 -2.11 -8.16 0.31
C ILE A 97 -1.79 -9.66 0.25
N ARG A 98 -1.82 -10.27 -0.95
CA ARG A 98 -1.42 -11.67 -1.15
C ARG A 98 0.04 -11.88 -0.73
N HIS A 99 0.94 -11.04 -1.21
CA HIS A 99 2.36 -11.08 -0.87
C HIS A 99 2.60 -10.97 0.64
N VAL A 100 1.97 -10.00 1.32
CA VAL A 100 2.12 -9.84 2.77
C VAL A 100 1.60 -11.06 3.53
N TYR A 101 0.43 -11.60 3.18
CA TYR A 101 -0.09 -12.79 3.85
C TYR A 101 0.76 -14.03 3.59
N ILE A 102 1.15 -14.30 2.34
CA ILE A 102 1.80 -15.55 1.97
C ILE A 102 3.29 -15.49 2.31
N ASP A 103 4.00 -14.50 1.77
CA ASP A 103 5.46 -14.51 1.74
C ASP A 103 6.07 -13.90 3.01
N ILE A 104 5.40 -12.91 3.62
CA ILE A 104 5.91 -12.22 4.82
C ILE A 104 5.37 -12.85 6.10
N LEU A 105 4.05 -13.05 6.18
CA LEU A 105 3.41 -13.57 7.37
C LEU A 105 3.34 -15.11 7.42
N GLY A 106 3.58 -15.81 6.31
CA GLY A 106 3.47 -17.27 6.24
C GLY A 106 2.05 -17.78 6.49
N GLN A 107 1.02 -17.00 6.13
CA GLN A 107 -0.40 -17.22 6.45
C GLN A 107 -1.27 -17.36 5.17
N PRO A 108 -1.03 -18.38 4.32
CA PRO A 108 -1.79 -18.58 3.09
C PRO A 108 -3.30 -18.83 3.34
N ASP A 109 -3.67 -19.41 4.47
CA ASP A 109 -5.08 -19.62 4.84
C ASP A 109 -5.81 -18.28 5.06
N LYS A 110 -5.13 -17.27 5.62
CA LYS A 110 -5.71 -15.94 5.79
C LYS A 110 -5.86 -15.21 4.46
N TRP A 111 -4.91 -15.39 3.53
CA TRP A 111 -5.08 -14.93 2.15
C TRP A 111 -6.32 -15.56 1.52
N LYS A 112 -6.47 -16.89 1.59
CA LYS A 112 -7.62 -17.60 1.02
C LYS A 112 -8.95 -17.13 1.64
N ALA A 113 -8.98 -16.93 2.95
CA ALA A 113 -10.16 -16.39 3.63
C ALA A 113 -10.49 -14.97 3.17
N TYR A 114 -9.49 -14.09 3.05
CA TYR A 114 -9.67 -12.72 2.54
C TYR A 114 -10.15 -12.73 1.08
N PHE A 115 -9.52 -13.52 0.21
CA PHE A 115 -9.88 -13.62 -1.19
C PHE A 115 -11.34 -14.04 -1.37
N ASN A 116 -11.76 -15.12 -0.68
CA ASN A 116 -13.12 -15.63 -0.78
C ASN A 116 -14.17 -14.67 -0.21
N SER A 117 -13.86 -13.97 0.88
CA SER A 117 -14.82 -13.08 1.54
C SER A 117 -14.92 -11.70 0.91
N VAL A 118 -13.85 -11.20 0.28
CA VAL A 118 -13.77 -9.81 -0.22
C VAL A 118 -13.62 -9.75 -1.74
N ILE A 119 -12.72 -10.53 -2.33
CA ILE A 119 -12.37 -10.40 -3.75
C ILE A 119 -13.33 -11.17 -4.66
N ALA A 120 -13.64 -12.42 -4.33
CA ALA A 120 -14.56 -13.26 -5.11
C ALA A 120 -15.95 -12.62 -5.32
N PRO A 121 -16.57 -11.95 -4.33
CA PRO A 121 -17.82 -11.21 -4.55
C PRO A 121 -17.72 -10.10 -5.60
N TYR A 122 -16.57 -9.41 -5.71
CA TYR A 122 -16.38 -8.41 -6.76
C TYR A 122 -16.23 -9.05 -8.13
N GLN A 123 -15.50 -10.15 -8.25
CA GLN A 123 -15.37 -10.91 -9.50
C GLN A 123 -16.73 -11.36 -10.04
N GLN A 124 -17.63 -11.82 -9.17
CA GLN A 124 -18.99 -12.24 -9.55
C GLN A 124 -19.87 -11.07 -10.01
N ARG A 125 -19.77 -9.91 -9.33
CA ARG A 125 -20.64 -8.75 -9.59
C ARG A 125 -20.11 -7.83 -10.69
N LEU A 126 -18.83 -7.90 -11.01
CA LEU A 126 -18.14 -6.98 -11.91
C LEU A 126 -17.35 -7.75 -12.97
N PRO A 127 -18.00 -8.10 -14.11
CA PRO A 127 -17.34 -8.83 -15.19
C PRO A 127 -16.06 -8.14 -15.69
N ALA A 128 -16.08 -6.80 -15.81
CA ALA A 128 -14.90 -6.04 -16.21
C ALA A 128 -13.76 -6.08 -15.17
N PHE A 129 -14.05 -6.29 -13.88
CA PHE A 129 -13.01 -6.50 -12.87
C PHE A 129 -12.41 -7.92 -13.01
N LEU A 130 -13.27 -8.93 -13.21
CA LEU A 130 -12.84 -10.31 -13.46
C LEU A 130 -11.97 -10.43 -14.72
N ASP A 131 -12.32 -9.72 -15.80
CA ASP A 131 -11.51 -9.67 -17.03
C ASP A 131 -10.09 -9.18 -16.72
N GLU A 132 -9.96 -8.07 -15.99
CA GLU A 132 -8.65 -7.50 -15.64
C GLU A 132 -7.88 -8.39 -14.66
N TRP A 133 -8.58 -9.07 -13.74
CA TRP A 133 -8.01 -10.06 -12.83
C TRP A 133 -7.35 -11.22 -13.60
N LYS A 134 -8.10 -11.84 -14.52
CA LYS A 134 -7.62 -12.97 -15.33
C LYS A 134 -6.43 -12.61 -16.21
N LYS A 135 -6.40 -11.40 -16.77
CA LYS A 135 -5.27 -10.92 -17.58
C LYS A 135 -3.94 -10.87 -16.82
N ARG A 136 -3.98 -10.72 -15.50
CA ARG A 136 -2.77 -10.71 -14.66
C ARG A 136 -2.37 -12.09 -14.13
N GLY A 137 -3.06 -13.16 -14.55
CA GLY A 137 -2.76 -14.52 -14.11
C GLY A 137 -3.35 -14.85 -12.74
N GLY A 138 -4.33 -14.08 -12.26
CA GLY A 138 -5.06 -14.43 -11.06
C GLY A 138 -5.85 -15.72 -11.25
N GLU A 139 -5.75 -16.62 -10.26
CA GLU A 139 -6.47 -17.90 -10.17
C GLU A 139 -7.99 -17.74 -10.32
#